data_AF-A0A816E9E4-F1
#
_entry.id   AF-A0A816E9E4-F1
#
_cell.length_a   1.000
_cell.length_b   1.000
_cell.length_c   1.000
_cell.angle_alpha   90.00
_cell.angle_beta   90.00
_cell.angle_gamma   90.00
#
_symmetry.space_group_name_H-M   'P 1'
#
loop_
_entity.id
_entity.type
_entity.pdbx_description
1 polymer ?
#
loop_
_entity_poly.entity_id
_entity_poly.type
_entity_poly.pdbx_seq_one_letter_code
_entity_poly.pdbx_strand_id
1 'polypeptide(L)'
;MLDMTRFAHYLPTLPFSFEYELPHYLQRIHLRAKLAFISLQTMPRYPLKCHEVPPLFVEPYILNGFRSIHCPWSYYFKSLFHKHNETIN
;
A
#
# COMPACT_ATOMS: atom_id res chain seq x y z
N MET A 1 -45.10 4.35 -9.97
CA MET A 1 -45.08 4.44 -8.51
C MET A 1 -44.72 3.05 -7.99
N LEU A 2 -43.47 2.83 -7.58
CA LEU A 2 -43.01 1.52 -7.11
C LEU A 2 -43.73 1.20 -5.79
N ASP A 3 -44.42 0.07 -5.75
CA ASP A 3 -45.15 -0.40 -4.57
C ASP A 3 -44.18 -0.86 -3.49
N MET A 4 -43.98 0.03 -2.50
CA MET A 4 -43.06 -0.16 -1.37
C MET A 4 -43.54 -1.25 -0.39
N THR A 5 -44.81 -1.66 -0.45
CA THR A 5 -45.35 -2.67 0.49
C THR A 5 -44.86 -4.08 0.18
N ARG A 6 -44.61 -4.39 -1.10
CA ARG A 6 -44.01 -5.67 -1.52
C ARG A 6 -42.53 -5.77 -1.17
N PHE A 7 -41.80 -4.65 -1.11
CA PHE A 7 -40.36 -4.63 -0.78
C PHE A 7 -40.11 -4.94 0.70
N ALA A 8 -41.01 -4.50 1.58
CA ALA A 8 -40.94 -4.73 3.03
C ALA A 8 -40.91 -6.21 3.42
N HIS A 9 -41.55 -7.09 2.63
CA HIS A 9 -41.58 -8.54 2.89
C HIS A 9 -40.25 -9.25 2.61
N TYR A 10 -39.33 -8.64 1.85
CA TYR A 10 -38.00 -9.20 1.56
C TYR A 10 -36.90 -8.73 2.53
N LEU A 11 -37.19 -7.70 3.34
CA LEU A 11 -36.26 -7.16 4.34
C LEU A 11 -35.93 -8.11 5.51
N PRO A 12 -36.85 -8.92 6.07
CA PRO A 12 -36.54 -9.74 7.25
C PRO A 12 -35.73 -11.01 6.95
N THR A 13 -35.50 -11.33 5.67
CA THR A 13 -34.70 -12.50 5.25
C THR A 13 -33.35 -12.11 4.64
N LEU A 14 -32.98 -10.83 4.65
CA LEU A 14 -31.63 -10.43 4.26
C LEU A 14 -30.68 -10.77 5.42
N PRO A 15 -29.71 -11.69 5.24
CA PRO A 15 -28.69 -11.98 6.25
C PRO A 15 -27.70 -10.81 6.46
N PHE A 16 -27.96 -9.66 5.81
CA PHE A 16 -27.14 -8.48 5.78
C PHE A 16 -28.03 -7.25 6.06
N SER A 17 -27.97 -6.72 7.28
CA SER A 17 -28.54 -5.42 7.62
C SER A 17 -27.65 -4.32 7.03
N PHE A 18 -27.96 -3.91 5.79
CA PHE A 18 -27.16 -2.96 5.00
C PHE A 18 -26.75 -1.70 5.78
N GLU A 19 -27.66 -1.15 6.61
CA GLU A 19 -27.41 0.08 7.36
C GLU A 19 -26.41 -0.07 8.50
N TYR A 20 -26.32 -1.25 9.14
CA TYR A 20 -25.43 -1.48 10.29
C TYR A 20 -24.09 -2.10 9.89
N GLU A 21 -24.11 -3.00 8.91
CA GLU A 21 -22.92 -3.77 8.50
C GLU A 21 -22.01 -3.00 7.55
N LEU A 22 -22.54 -2.05 6.76
CA LEU A 22 -21.76 -1.33 5.75
C LEU A 22 -20.68 -0.41 6.37
N PRO A 23 -20.94 0.40 7.42
CA PRO A 23 -19.90 1.17 8.09
C PRO A 23 -18.79 0.29 8.66
N HIS A 24 -19.13 -0.84 9.30
CA HIS A 24 -18.17 -1.79 9.84
C HIS A 24 -17.34 -2.46 8.74
N TYR A 25 -17.96 -2.83 7.62
CA TYR A 25 -17.27 -3.37 6.46
C TYR A 25 -16.27 -2.38 5.85
N LEU A 26 -16.69 -1.12 5.65
CA LEU A 26 -15.82 -0.05 5.16
C LEU A 26 -14.68 0.23 6.12
N GLN A 27 -14.94 0.24 7.43
CA GLN A 27 -13.91 0.40 8.46
C GLN A 27 -12.87 -0.72 8.39
N ARG A 28 -13.29 -1.98 8.20
CA ARG A 28 -12.37 -3.11 8.04
C ARG A 28 -11.53 -2.98 6.78
N ILE A 29 -12.11 -2.56 5.65
CA ILE A 29 -11.36 -2.28 4.42
C ILE A 29 -10.34 -1.17 4.67
N HIS A 30 -10.75 -0.07 5.30
CA HIS A 30 -9.87 1.05 5.61
C HIS A 30 -8.68 0.61 6.47
N LEU A 31 -8.94 -0.15 7.54
CA LEU A 31 -7.88 -0.68 8.40
C LEU A 31 -6.92 -1.61 7.64
N ARG A 32 -7.46 -2.49 6.79
CA ARG A 32 -6.63 -3.37 5.93
C ARG A 32 -5.78 -2.58 4.96
N ALA A 33 -6.36 -1.57 4.30
CA ALA A 33 -5.63 -0.70 3.39
C ALA A 33 -4.53 0.08 4.11
N LYS A 34 -4.82 0.61 5.30
CA LYS A 34 -3.84 1.31 6.16
C LYS A 34 -2.69 0.39 6.57
N LEU A 35 -2.99 -0.83 7.01
CA LEU A 35 -1.96 -1.81 7.39
C LEU A 35 -1.12 -2.26 6.19
N ALA A 36 -1.77 -2.47 5.03
CA ALA A 36 -1.07 -2.78 3.79
C ALA A 36 -0.12 -1.64 3.38
N PHE A 37 -0.59 -0.39 3.47
CA PHE A 37 0.24 0.79 3.18
C PHE A 37 1.43 0.89 4.14
N ILE A 38 1.22 0.71 5.45
CA ILE A 38 2.33 0.65 6.43
C ILE A 38 3.31 -0.46 6.07
N SER A 39 2.82 -1.65 5.67
CA SER A 39 3.67 -2.75 5.22
C SER A 39 4.42 -2.46 3.91
N LEU A 40 3.93 -1.55 3.07
CA LEU A 40 4.65 -1.08 1.89
C LEU A 40 5.73 -0.07 2.25
N GLN A 41 5.61 0.61 3.38
CA GLN A 41 6.59 1.54 3.95
C GLN A 41 7.64 0.87 4.86
N THR A 42 7.64 -0.47 4.94
CA THR A 42 8.72 -1.21 5.60
C THR A 42 9.70 -1.74 4.57
N MET A 43 10.93 -1.22 4.63
CA MET A 43 12.04 -1.73 3.83
C MET A 43 13.07 -2.47 4.69
N PRO A 44 13.47 -3.69 4.29
CA PRO A 44 14.49 -4.45 5.02
C PRO A 44 15.90 -3.89 4.82
N ARG A 45 16.14 -3.10 3.76
CA ARG A 45 17.44 -2.46 3.48
C ARG A 45 17.23 -1.00 3.14
N TYR A 46 17.63 -0.14 4.09
CA TYR A 46 17.57 1.30 3.96
C TYR A 46 18.64 1.80 2.98
N PRO A 47 18.48 2.97 2.33
CA PRO A 47 19.36 3.36 1.23
C PRO A 47 20.83 3.43 1.63
N LEU A 48 21.66 2.94 0.72
CA LEU A 48 23.10 2.80 0.84
C LEU A 48 23.81 4.12 0.49
N LYS A 49 25.06 4.23 0.92
CA LYS A 49 26.02 5.26 0.55
C LYS A 49 26.77 4.88 -0.73
N CYS A 50 27.35 5.87 -1.41
CA CYS A 50 28.05 5.66 -2.68
C CYS A 50 29.16 4.59 -2.62
N HIS A 51 29.89 4.48 -1.50
CA HIS A 51 30.97 3.50 -1.34
C HIS A 51 30.47 2.07 -1.07
N GLU A 52 29.19 1.89 -0.75
CA GLU A 52 28.57 0.57 -0.51
C GLU A 52 27.99 -0.04 -1.80
N VAL A 53 28.05 0.71 -2.92
CA VAL A 53 27.44 0.34 -4.19
C VAL A 53 28.51 0.30 -5.29
N PRO A 54 28.42 -0.62 -6.26
CA PRO A 54 29.36 -0.65 -7.38
C PRO A 54 29.41 0.70 -8.11
N PRO A 55 30.60 1.19 -8.51
CA PRO A 55 30.76 2.49 -9.14
C PRO A 55 29.90 2.72 -10.39
N LEU A 56 29.53 1.64 -11.09
CA LEU A 56 28.65 1.70 -12.27
C LEU A 56 27.28 2.33 -11.98
N PHE A 57 26.77 2.20 -10.76
CA PHE A 57 25.46 2.72 -10.35
C PHE A 57 25.56 4.06 -9.61
N VAL A 58 26.77 4.59 -9.42
CA VAL A 58 27.01 5.80 -8.65
C VAL A 58 27.05 6.99 -9.59
N GLU A 59 26.05 7.86 -9.46
CA GLU A 59 26.05 9.14 -10.16
C GLU A 59 27.00 10.14 -9.48
N PRO A 60 27.70 10.99 -10.25
CA PRO A 60 28.57 12.02 -9.68
C PRO A 60 27.84 12.91 -8.66
N TYR A 61 28.51 13.24 -7.56
CA TYR A 61 28.01 14.11 -6.48
C TYR A 61 26.87 13.55 -5.62
N ILE A 62 26.36 12.35 -5.93
CA ILE A 62 25.36 11.66 -5.11
C ILE A 62 26.07 10.78 -4.08
N LEU A 63 25.95 11.15 -2.80
CA LEU A 63 26.70 10.51 -1.71
C LEU A 63 25.92 9.40 -0.99
N ASN A 64 24.59 9.45 -1.03
CA ASN A 64 23.69 8.55 -0.33
C ASN A 64 22.35 8.43 -1.07
N GLY A 65 21.53 7.48 -0.63
CA GLY A 65 20.21 7.28 -1.22
C GLY A 65 20.16 6.18 -2.28
N PHE A 66 21.22 5.37 -2.42
CA PHE A 66 21.27 4.30 -3.40
C PHE A 66 20.47 3.08 -2.94
N ARG A 67 19.83 2.37 -3.88
CA ARG A 67 19.11 1.13 -3.58
C ARG A 67 20.08 -0.04 -3.49
N SER A 68 19.75 -1.03 -2.67
CA SER A 68 20.50 -2.28 -2.63
C SER A 68 20.34 -3.06 -3.95
N ILE A 69 21.44 -3.64 -4.42
CA ILE A 69 21.47 -4.53 -5.59
C ILE A 69 21.16 -5.99 -5.20
N HIS A 70 20.83 -6.82 -6.19
CA HIS A 70 20.52 -8.24 -6.01
C HIS A 70 19.38 -8.55 -5.01
N CYS A 71 18.42 -7.63 -4.89
CA CYS A 71 17.23 -7.85 -4.07
C CYS A 71 16.08 -8.45 -4.90
N PRO A 72 15.10 -9.11 -4.28
CA PRO A 72 13.89 -9.58 -4.97
C PRO A 72 13.10 -8.41 -5.60
N TRP A 73 12.33 -8.67 -6.66
CA TRP A 73 11.49 -7.64 -7.31
C TRP A 73 10.52 -6.92 -6.36
N SER A 74 10.02 -7.61 -5.34
CA SER A 74 9.15 -7.02 -4.32
C SER A 74 9.82 -5.89 -3.54
N TYR A 75 11.16 -5.93 -3.37
CA TYR A 75 11.93 -4.84 -2.78
C TYR A 75 11.86 -3.60 -3.68
N TYR A 76 12.12 -3.73 -4.98
CA TYR A 76 12.11 -2.60 -5.92
C TYR A 76 10.71 -2.00 -6.06
N PHE A 77 9.66 -2.81 -6.03
CA PHE A 77 8.29 -2.29 -6.02
C PHE A 77 7.98 -1.52 -4.72
N LYS A 78 8.36 -2.08 -3.55
CA LYS A 78 8.20 -1.37 -2.27
C LYS A 78 9.01 -0.08 -2.20
N SER A 79 10.14 0.02 -2.93
CA SER A 79 10.99 1.21 -2.91
C SER A 79 10.27 2.45 -3.46
N LEU A 80 9.26 2.27 -4.31
CA LEU A 80 8.40 3.36 -4.83
C LEU A 80 7.72 4.16 -3.71
N PHE A 81 7.50 3.55 -2.54
CA PHE A 81 6.86 4.17 -1.38
C PHE A 81 7.88 4.69 -0.35
N HIS A 82 9.17 4.72 -0.68
CA HIS A 82 10.25 5.13 0.21
C HIS A 82 11.09 6.25 -0.41
N LYS A 83 11.66 7.09 0.45
CA LYS A 83 12.59 8.14 0.05
C LYS A 83 13.98 7.55 -0.23
N HIS A 84 14.47 7.74 -1.44
CA HIS A 84 15.79 7.37 -1.95
C HIS A 84 16.15 8.29 -3.14
N ASN A 85 17.31 8.08 -3.76
CA ASN A 85 17.81 8.92 -4.85
C ASN A 85 16.80 9.00 -6.01
N GLU A 86 16.32 7.84 -6.45
CA GLU A 86 15.39 7.70 -7.58
C GLU A 86 13.91 7.95 -7.23
N THR A 87 13.56 8.58 -6.10
CA THR A 87 12.14 8.66 -5.69
C THR A 87 11.32 9.63 -6.56
N ILE A 88 11.97 10.66 -7.08
CA ILE A 88 11.31 11.71 -7.88
C ILE A 88 11.44 11.43 -9.38
N ASN A 89 12.46 10.66 -9.78
CA ASN A 89 12.66 10.22 -11.16
C ASN A 89 11.50 9.34 -11.62
#